data_AF-A0A6J1AZ38-F1
#
_entry.id   AF-A0A6J1AZ38-F1
#
_cell.length_a   1.000
_cell.length_b   1.000
_cell.length_c   1.000
_cell.angle_alpha   90.00
_cell.angle_beta   90.00
_cell.angle_gamma   90.00
#
_symmetry.space_group_name_H-M   'P 1'
#
loop_
_entity.id
_entity.type
_entity.pdbx_description
1 polymer ?
#
loop_
_entity_poly.entity_id
_entity_poly.type
_entity_poly.pdbx_seq_one_letter_code
_entity_poly.pdbx_strand_id
1 'polypeptide(L)'
;MEAMIKKYQQKFRKAKDEMSKWDELQSRLISQFRNASSIIDRLQVIQNSKNYASLNSVQGIEVAVLQKQMDSLQTILLSMKNTMEEFRAVVLSLDKLQRDGKQLAQGGSNQMNRKQLQQRIGVKPSLTNCMDGLMLLHEMHLAEYLLKSSLVSALSVLALRPNSSDLGAVQQLLVDQPNIVKEEGQIHVPPMM
;
A
#
# COMPACT_ATOMS: atom_id res chain seq x y z
N MET A 1 -13.02 -29.35 -14.85
CA MET A 1 -11.75 -28.57 -14.79
C MET A 1 -11.93 -27.13 -15.26
N GLU A 2 -12.55 -26.87 -16.41
CA GLU A 2 -12.74 -25.50 -16.94
C GLU A 2 -13.52 -24.53 -16.04
N ALA A 3 -14.58 -24.99 -15.38
CA ALA A 3 -15.34 -24.15 -14.44
C ALA A 3 -14.48 -23.64 -13.27
N MET A 4 -13.50 -24.44 -12.83
CA MET A 4 -12.56 -24.05 -11.78
C MET A 4 -11.55 -23.03 -12.28
N ILE A 5 -11.03 -23.22 -13.50
CA ILE A 5 -10.15 -22.25 -14.15
C ILE A 5 -10.86 -20.89 -14.27
N LYS A 6 -12.14 -20.86 -14.68
CA LYS A 6 -12.94 -19.63 -14.73
C LYS A 6 -13.08 -18.95 -13.36
N LYS A 7 -13.29 -19.73 -12.28
CA LYS A 7 -13.37 -19.19 -10.90
C LYS A 7 -12.04 -18.56 -10.45
N TYR A 8 -10.91 -19.16 -10.78
CA TYR A 8 -9.60 -18.59 -10.47
C TYR A 8 -9.29 -17.36 -11.32
N GLN A 9 -9.61 -17.38 -12.61
CA GLN A 9 -9.51 -16.19 -13.46
C GLN A 9 -10.33 -15.02 -12.89
N GLN A 10 -11.54 -15.27 -12.40
CA GLN A 10 -12.34 -14.23 -11.76
C GLN A 10 -11.67 -13.68 -10.48
N LYS A 11 -11.03 -14.54 -9.68
CA LYS A 11 -10.28 -14.11 -8.48
C LYS A 11 -9.08 -13.23 -8.85
N PHE A 12 -8.33 -13.59 -9.89
CA PHE A 12 -7.21 -12.79 -10.38
C PHE A 12 -7.65 -11.45 -10.96
N ARG A 13 -8.83 -11.37 -11.60
CA ARG A 13 -9.40 -10.07 -12.00
C ARG A 13 -9.65 -9.18 -10.79
N LYS A 14 -10.29 -9.72 -9.74
CA LYS A 14 -10.50 -8.99 -8.49
C LYS A 14 -9.19 -8.58 -7.82
N ALA A 15 -8.19 -9.47 -7.79
CA ALA A 15 -6.87 -9.14 -7.26
C ALA A 15 -6.23 -7.97 -8.03
N LYS A 16 -6.40 -7.92 -9.36
CA LYS A 16 -5.93 -6.81 -10.19
C LYS A 16 -6.65 -5.49 -9.87
N ASP A 17 -7.95 -5.53 -9.60
CA ASP A 17 -8.71 -4.35 -9.18
C ASP A 17 -8.19 -3.82 -7.82
N GLU A 18 -7.94 -4.73 -6.87
CA GLU A 18 -7.34 -4.40 -5.56
C GLU A 18 -5.92 -3.84 -5.70
N MET A 19 -5.10 -4.37 -6.62
CA MET A 19 -3.78 -3.83 -6.94
C MET A 19 -3.85 -2.43 -7.55
N SER A 20 -4.85 -2.18 -8.40
CA SER A 20 -5.05 -0.84 -8.98
C SER A 20 -5.43 0.18 -7.89
N LYS A 21 -6.30 -0.23 -6.96
CA LYS A 21 -6.61 0.56 -5.77
C LYS A 21 -5.38 0.80 -4.88
N TRP A 22 -4.50 -0.19 -4.74
CA TRP A 22 -3.24 -0.04 -4.02
C TRP A 22 -2.36 1.07 -4.62
N ASP A 23 -2.26 1.17 -5.94
CA ASP A 23 -1.48 2.22 -6.62
C ASP A 23 -2.03 3.64 -6.34
N GLU A 24 -3.36 3.78 -6.34
CA GLU A 24 -4.02 5.04 -6.01
C GLU A 24 -3.75 5.44 -4.55
N LEU A 25 -3.85 4.46 -3.64
CA LEU A 25 -3.53 4.64 -2.22
C LEU A 25 -2.06 5.01 -2.01
N GLN A 26 -1.14 4.40 -2.77
CA GLN A 26 0.28 4.74 -2.71
C GLN A 26 0.52 6.19 -3.09
N SER A 27 -0.04 6.63 -4.22
CA SER A 27 0.11 8.00 -4.70
C SER A 27 -0.41 9.01 -3.66
N ARG A 28 -1.56 8.68 -3.05
CA ARG A 28 -2.17 9.47 -1.97
C ARG A 28 -1.30 9.53 -0.72
N LEU A 29 -0.79 8.39 -0.26
CA LEU A 29 0.04 8.30 0.94
C LEU A 29 1.36 9.04 0.77
N ILE A 30 2.02 8.92 -0.39
CA ILE A 30 3.23 9.68 -0.70
C ILE A 30 2.97 11.19 -0.62
N SER A 31 1.86 11.65 -1.20
CA SER A 31 1.48 13.08 -1.17
C SER A 31 1.26 13.57 0.26
N GLN A 32 0.49 12.83 1.06
CA GLN A 32 0.25 13.15 2.46
C GLN A 32 1.56 13.16 3.27
N PHE A 33 2.41 12.16 3.09
CA PHE A 33 3.69 12.05 3.78
C PHE A 33 4.61 13.22 3.45
N ARG A 34 4.72 13.61 2.16
CA ARG A 34 5.50 14.78 1.73
C ARG A 34 4.98 16.07 2.36
N ASN A 35 3.66 16.25 2.40
CA ASN A 35 3.06 17.42 3.00
C ASN A 35 3.32 17.48 4.51
N ALA A 36 3.19 16.36 5.22
CA ALA A 36 3.53 16.27 6.63
C ALA A 36 5.03 16.57 6.87
N SER A 37 5.90 15.99 6.05
CA SER A 37 7.35 16.20 6.12
C SER A 37 7.71 17.68 5.94
N SER A 38 7.10 18.33 4.94
CA SER A 38 7.29 19.77 4.70
C SER A 38 6.86 20.63 5.89
N ILE A 39 5.76 20.28 6.57
CA ILE A 39 5.36 20.99 7.78
C ILE A 39 6.38 20.75 8.90
N ILE A 40 6.82 19.52 9.11
CA ILE A 40 7.80 19.16 10.13
C ILE A 40 9.11 19.94 9.94
N ASP A 41 9.61 20.04 8.71
CA ASP A 41 10.80 20.85 8.40
C ASP A 41 10.57 22.35 8.70
N ARG A 42 9.40 22.88 8.35
CA ARG A 42 9.04 24.28 8.64
C ARG A 42 8.89 24.57 10.12
N LEU A 43 8.44 23.60 10.93
CA LEU A 43 8.30 23.76 12.37
C LEU A 43 9.65 24.12 13.03
N GLN A 44 10.75 23.55 12.54
CA GLN A 44 12.10 23.90 13.03
C GLN A 44 12.42 25.39 12.85
N VAL A 45 11.99 25.98 11.74
CA VAL A 45 12.20 27.40 11.43
C VAL A 45 11.26 28.30 12.24
N ILE A 46 10.00 27.89 12.37
CA ILE A 46 8.93 28.63 13.05
C ILE A 46 9.18 28.71 14.56
N GLN A 47 9.82 27.71 15.16
CA GLN A 47 10.16 27.72 16.59
C GLN A 47 11.30 28.68 16.94
N ASN A 48 12.01 29.24 15.95
CA ASN A 48 13.08 30.20 16.20
C ASN A 48 12.53 31.63 16.07
N SER A 49 12.27 32.27 17.21
CA SER A 49 11.75 33.64 17.30
C SER A 49 12.58 34.70 16.55
N LYS A 50 13.87 34.43 16.29
CA LYS A 50 14.71 35.33 15.47
C LYS A 50 14.25 35.42 14.02
N ASN A 51 13.52 34.43 13.51
CA ASN A 51 13.08 34.35 12.12
C ASN A 51 11.86 35.24 11.80
N TYR A 52 11.25 35.87 12.81
CA TYR A 52 10.06 36.70 12.61
C TYR A 52 10.38 38.15 12.23
N ALA A 53 11.61 38.63 12.46
CA ALA A 53 12.07 39.97 12.08
C ALA A 53 11.06 41.09 12.44
N SER A 54 10.52 41.81 11.45
CA SER A 54 9.54 42.88 11.64
C SER A 54 8.20 42.40 12.22
N LEU A 55 7.88 41.11 12.07
CA LEU A 55 6.67 40.51 12.64
C LEU A 55 6.73 40.35 14.16
N ASN A 56 7.90 40.51 14.80
CA ASN A 56 8.01 40.51 16.27
C ASN A 56 7.20 41.63 16.94
N SER A 57 6.81 42.66 16.18
CA SER A 57 5.90 43.71 16.64
C SER A 57 4.44 43.24 16.79
N VAL A 58 4.08 42.11 16.19
CA VAL A 58 2.73 41.53 16.25
C VAL A 58 2.63 40.60 17.45
N GLN A 59 1.85 41.01 18.45
CA GLN A 59 1.66 40.22 19.66
C GLN A 59 1.05 38.83 19.34
N GLY A 60 1.71 37.77 19.81
CA GLY A 60 1.22 36.39 19.69
C GLY A 60 1.38 35.74 18.32
N ILE A 61 2.08 36.38 17.36
CA ILE A 61 2.24 35.83 16.00
C ILE A 61 2.92 34.47 15.97
N GLU A 62 3.92 34.24 16.84
CA GLU A 62 4.65 32.98 16.94
C GLU A 62 3.69 31.83 17.30
N VAL A 63 2.88 32.04 18.35
CA VAL A 63 1.89 31.08 18.83
C VAL A 63 0.83 30.82 17.75
N ALA A 64 0.33 31.87 17.08
CA ALA A 64 -0.70 31.74 16.05
C ALA A 64 -0.20 30.93 14.84
N VAL A 65 1.02 31.20 14.37
CA VAL A 65 1.62 30.48 13.24
C VAL A 65 1.92 29.03 13.60
N LEU A 66 2.50 28.79 14.79
CA LEU A 66 2.77 27.44 15.28
C LEU A 66 1.49 26.62 15.39
N GLN A 67 0.44 27.17 16.02
CA GLN A 67 -0.85 26.51 16.14
C GLN A 67 -1.40 26.12 14.76
N LYS A 68 -1.36 27.03 13.78
CA LYS A 68 -1.88 26.75 12.45
C LYS A 68 -1.12 25.63 11.73
N GLN A 69 0.20 25.55 11.91
CA GLN A 69 1.00 24.45 11.37
C GLN A 69 0.66 23.13 12.06
N MET A 70 0.52 23.13 13.39
CA MET A 70 0.19 21.93 14.17
C MET A 70 -1.21 21.39 13.81
N ASP A 71 -2.21 22.26 13.65
CA ASP A 71 -3.56 21.87 13.22
C ASP A 71 -3.54 21.22 11.83
N SER A 72 -2.74 21.78 10.91
CA SER A 72 -2.58 21.25 9.56
C SER A 72 -1.88 19.89 9.57
N LEU A 73 -0.83 19.74 10.38
CA LEU A 73 -0.12 18.48 10.56
C LEU A 73 -1.04 17.40 11.15
N GLN A 74 -1.81 17.74 12.18
CA GLN A 74 -2.79 16.82 12.79
C GLN A 74 -3.82 16.34 11.75
N THR A 75 -4.30 17.25 10.91
CA THR A 75 -5.25 16.94 9.83
C THR A 75 -4.64 15.96 8.82
N ILE A 76 -3.39 16.18 8.43
CA ILE A 76 -2.67 15.30 7.49
C ILE A 76 -2.42 13.92 8.13
N LEU A 77 -1.96 13.87 9.38
CA LEU A 77 -1.74 12.60 10.09
C LEU A 77 -3.03 11.78 10.23
N LEU A 78 -4.17 12.43 10.48
CA LEU A 78 -5.47 11.78 10.49
C LEU A 78 -5.84 11.25 9.10
N SER A 79 -5.60 12.02 8.04
CA SER A 79 -5.82 11.59 6.65
C SER A 79 -4.94 10.39 6.26
N MET A 80 -3.67 10.38 6.70
CA MET A 80 -2.76 9.25 6.52
C MET A 80 -3.26 8.01 7.24
N LYS A 81 -3.73 8.14 8.49
CA LYS A 81 -4.35 7.03 9.23
C LYS A 81 -5.51 6.41 8.46
N ASN A 82 -6.42 7.23 7.93
CA ASN A 82 -7.54 6.74 7.13
C ASN A 82 -7.06 6.00 5.86
N THR A 83 -6.03 6.55 5.21
CA THR A 83 -5.41 5.92 4.03
C THR A 83 -4.78 4.56 4.38
N MET A 84 -4.17 4.43 5.57
CA MET A 84 -3.62 3.16 6.06
C MET A 84 -4.72 2.12 6.37
N GLU A 85 -5.90 2.52 6.83
CA GLU A 85 -7.03 1.60 6.98
C GLU A 85 -7.56 1.13 5.61
N GLU A 86 -7.53 1.98 4.58
CA GLU A 86 -7.85 1.56 3.22
C GLU A 86 -6.84 0.57 2.64
N PHE A 87 -5.54 0.75 2.90
CA PHE A 87 -4.51 -0.25 2.58
C PHE A 87 -4.77 -1.58 3.29
N ARG A 88 -5.10 -1.53 4.58
CA ARG A 88 -5.45 -2.73 5.35
C ARG A 88 -6.64 -3.46 4.73
N ALA A 89 -7.66 -2.72 4.27
CA ALA A 89 -8.81 -3.31 3.60
C ALA A 89 -8.42 -4.06 2.31
N VAL A 90 -7.47 -3.52 1.53
CA VAL A 90 -6.91 -4.21 0.35
C VAL A 90 -6.24 -5.53 0.74
N VAL A 91 -5.36 -5.51 1.76
CA VAL A 91 -4.69 -6.73 2.25
C VAL A 91 -5.71 -7.78 2.69
N LEU A 92 -6.74 -7.38 3.43
CA LEU A 92 -7.81 -8.28 3.87
C LEU A 92 -8.63 -8.85 2.69
N SER A 93 -8.83 -8.07 1.63
CA SER A 93 -9.47 -8.53 0.39
C SER A 93 -8.61 -9.60 -0.30
N LEU A 94 -7.30 -9.38 -0.41
CA LEU A 94 -6.35 -10.35 -0.97
C LEU A 94 -6.26 -11.65 -0.14
N ASP A 95 -6.19 -11.54 1.18
CA ASP A 95 -6.27 -12.70 2.10
C ASP A 95 -7.53 -13.52 1.86
N LYS A 96 -8.69 -12.84 1.76
CA LYS A 96 -9.96 -13.51 1.48
C LYS A 96 -9.93 -14.23 0.12
N LEU A 97 -9.40 -13.60 -0.93
CA LEU A 97 -9.28 -14.24 -2.24
C LEU A 97 -8.42 -15.51 -2.19
N GLN A 98 -7.32 -15.50 -1.42
CA GLN A 98 -6.46 -16.65 -1.20
C GLN A 98 -7.17 -17.76 -0.43
N ARG A 99 -7.85 -17.45 0.68
CA ARG A 99 -8.60 -18.43 1.48
C ARG A 99 -9.74 -19.06 0.69
N ASP A 100 -10.51 -18.25 -0.04
CA ASP A 100 -11.58 -18.72 -0.91
C ASP A 100 -11.02 -19.61 -2.04
N GLY A 101 -9.84 -19.29 -2.57
CA GLY A 101 -9.12 -20.12 -3.55
C GLY A 101 -8.79 -21.50 -2.97
N LYS A 102 -8.15 -21.52 -1.80
CA LYS A 102 -7.79 -22.77 -1.11
C LYS A 102 -9.00 -23.63 -0.81
N GLN A 103 -10.09 -23.05 -0.30
CA GLN A 103 -11.35 -23.77 -0.05
C GLN A 103 -11.96 -24.35 -1.32
N LEU A 104 -11.87 -23.65 -2.46
CA LEU A 104 -12.35 -24.19 -3.73
C LEU A 104 -11.55 -25.43 -4.19
N ALA A 105 -10.27 -25.52 -3.85
CA ALA A 105 -9.42 -26.67 -4.21
C ALA A 105 -9.51 -27.83 -3.22
N GLN A 106 -9.81 -27.55 -1.94
CA GLN A 106 -9.70 -28.51 -0.83
C GLN A 106 -11.04 -28.80 -0.12
N GLY A 107 -12.10 -28.04 -0.38
CA GLY A 107 -13.38 -28.14 0.32
C GLY A 107 -14.44 -28.94 -0.43
N GLY A 108 -14.96 -30.00 0.21
CA GLY A 108 -16.16 -30.75 -0.20
C GLY A 108 -15.90 -32.19 -0.68
N SER A 109 -16.99 -32.88 -1.07
CA SER A 109 -17.01 -34.26 -1.60
C SER A 109 -16.17 -34.46 -2.89
N ASN A 110 -15.81 -33.36 -3.57
CA ASN A 110 -15.03 -33.34 -4.81
C ASN A 110 -13.59 -32.83 -4.60
N GLN A 111 -12.92 -33.31 -3.54
CA GLN A 111 -11.51 -32.98 -3.30
C GLN A 111 -10.68 -33.41 -4.51
N MET A 112 -10.01 -32.45 -5.16
CA MET A 112 -9.19 -32.76 -6.35
C MET A 112 -7.96 -33.56 -5.94
N ASN A 113 -7.67 -34.62 -6.69
CA ASN A 113 -6.45 -35.38 -6.46
C ASN A 113 -5.21 -34.54 -6.87
N ARG A 114 -4.03 -34.90 -6.35
CA ARG A 114 -2.77 -34.18 -6.67
C ARG A 114 -2.48 -34.08 -8.17
N LYS A 115 -2.83 -35.12 -8.96
CA LYS A 115 -2.62 -35.11 -10.42
C LYS A 115 -3.49 -34.07 -11.12
N GLN A 116 -4.73 -33.87 -10.67
CA GLN A 116 -5.66 -32.87 -11.22
C GLN A 116 -5.26 -31.44 -10.85
N LEU A 117 -4.70 -31.23 -9.65
CA LEU A 117 -4.19 -29.92 -9.21
C LEU A 117 -2.95 -29.48 -10.01
N GLN A 118 -2.08 -30.44 -10.31
CA GLN A 118 -0.82 -30.23 -11.04
C GLN A 118 -0.99 -30.29 -12.57
N GLN A 119 -2.15 -30.73 -13.06
CA GLN A 119 -2.40 -30.86 -14.49
C GLN A 119 -2.31 -29.49 -15.17
N ARG A 120 -1.49 -29.42 -16.22
CA ARG A 120 -1.40 -28.27 -17.13
C ARG A 120 -2.14 -28.61 -18.41
N ILE A 121 -2.87 -27.64 -18.96
CA ILE A 121 -3.51 -27.74 -20.27
C ILE A 121 -2.84 -26.70 -21.18
N GLY A 122 -1.91 -27.16 -22.01
CA GLY A 122 -1.09 -26.28 -22.85
C GLY A 122 -0.23 -25.33 -22.01
N VAL A 123 -0.17 -24.06 -22.41
CA VAL A 123 0.57 -22.97 -21.71
C VAL A 123 -0.14 -22.44 -20.46
N LYS A 124 -1.33 -22.94 -20.10
CA LYS A 124 -2.07 -22.43 -18.93
C LYS A 124 -1.40 -22.86 -17.61
N PRO A 125 -1.32 -21.97 -16.61
CA PRO A 125 -0.81 -22.31 -15.30
C PRO A 125 -1.65 -23.44 -14.66
N SER A 126 -0.99 -24.27 -13.85
CA SER A 126 -1.68 -25.30 -13.06
C SER A 126 -2.56 -24.64 -11.98
N LEU A 127 -3.51 -25.39 -11.42
CA LEU A 127 -4.34 -24.87 -10.33
C LEU A 127 -3.50 -24.58 -9.08
N THR A 128 -2.45 -25.37 -8.84
CA THR A 128 -1.46 -25.11 -7.78
C THR A 128 -0.75 -23.78 -8.01
N ASN A 129 -0.27 -23.51 -9.23
CA ASN A 129 0.37 -22.23 -9.55
C ASN A 129 -0.59 -21.05 -9.31
N CYS A 130 -1.89 -21.22 -9.61
CA CYS A 130 -2.89 -20.20 -9.34
C CYS A 130 -3.12 -19.95 -7.84
N MET A 131 -3.10 -21.01 -7.01
CA MET A 131 -3.19 -20.85 -5.55
C MET A 131 -1.96 -20.16 -4.98
N ASP A 132 -0.78 -20.62 -5.39
CA ASP A 132 0.50 -20.08 -4.95
C ASP A 132 0.65 -18.61 -5.35
N GLY A 133 0.17 -18.24 -6.55
CA GLY A 133 0.13 -16.86 -7.01
C GLY A 133 -0.76 -15.95 -6.15
N LEU A 134 -1.96 -16.40 -5.75
CA LEU A 134 -2.81 -15.61 -4.84
C LEU A 134 -2.21 -15.47 -3.44
N MET A 135 -1.54 -16.53 -2.96
CA MET A 135 -0.82 -16.51 -1.69
C MET A 135 0.34 -15.53 -1.72
N LEU A 136 1.19 -15.61 -2.74
CA LEU A 136 2.32 -14.71 -2.92
C LEU A 136 1.85 -13.25 -3.03
N LEU A 137 0.80 -12.97 -3.79
CA LEU A 137 0.24 -11.62 -3.89
C LEU A 137 -0.19 -11.09 -2.51
N HIS A 138 -0.90 -11.89 -1.72
CA HIS A 138 -1.28 -11.48 -0.36
C HIS A 138 -0.06 -11.24 0.53
N GLU A 139 0.92 -12.15 0.54
CA GLU A 139 2.12 -12.04 1.37
C GLU A 139 2.94 -10.79 1.05
N MET A 140 3.11 -10.48 -0.24
CA MET A 140 3.83 -9.28 -0.69
C MET A 140 3.14 -8.00 -0.22
N HIS A 141 1.82 -7.88 -0.41
CA HIS A 141 1.08 -6.69 -0.01
C HIS A 141 0.96 -6.58 1.52
N LEU A 142 0.87 -7.69 2.25
CA LEU A 142 0.91 -7.69 3.71
C LEU A 142 2.26 -7.17 4.23
N ALA A 143 3.38 -7.67 3.69
CA ALA A 143 4.70 -7.22 4.07
C ALA A 143 4.89 -5.72 3.79
N GLU A 144 4.45 -5.26 2.61
CA GLU A 144 4.51 -3.85 2.23
C GLU A 144 3.61 -2.97 3.11
N TYR A 145 2.40 -3.42 3.45
CA TYR A 145 1.51 -2.74 4.40
C TYR A 145 2.15 -2.58 5.77
N LEU A 146 2.77 -3.64 6.31
CA LEU A 146 3.43 -3.61 7.61
C LEU A 146 4.59 -2.61 7.61
N LEU A 147 5.42 -2.61 6.56
CA LEU A 147 6.48 -1.63 6.38
C LEU A 147 5.91 -0.20 6.37
N LYS A 148 4.91 0.06 5.53
CA LYS A 148 4.26 1.38 5.42
C LYS A 148 3.68 1.85 6.76
N SER A 149 3.05 0.95 7.49
CA SER A 149 2.53 1.20 8.84
C SER A 149 3.64 1.62 9.81
N SER A 150 4.78 0.94 9.79
CA SER A 150 5.95 1.33 10.57
C SER A 150 6.50 2.70 10.17
N LEU A 151 6.58 3.02 8.87
CA LEU A 151 7.07 4.32 8.40
C LEU A 151 6.14 5.47 8.80
N VAL A 152 4.82 5.29 8.66
CA VAL A 152 3.80 6.26 9.10
C VAL A 152 3.87 6.47 10.63
N SER A 153 4.09 5.40 11.38
CA SER A 153 4.29 5.49 12.84
C SER A 153 5.58 6.24 13.18
N ALA A 154 6.67 5.98 12.46
CA ALA A 154 7.95 6.68 12.63
C ALA A 154 7.82 8.18 12.35
N LEU A 155 7.03 8.59 11.35
CA LEU A 155 6.76 10.01 11.07
C LEU A 155 6.16 10.73 12.28
N SER A 156 5.26 10.07 13.01
CA SER A 156 4.68 10.65 14.23
C SER A 156 5.74 10.90 15.31
N VAL A 157 6.77 10.05 15.38
CA VAL A 157 7.92 10.23 16.29
C VAL A 157 8.83 11.36 15.78
N LEU A 158 9.11 11.40 14.48
CA LEU A 158 9.91 12.46 13.86
C LEU A 158 9.25 13.84 13.98
N ALA A 159 7.92 13.92 14.02
CA ALA A 159 7.21 15.16 14.30
C ALA A 159 7.53 15.75 15.69
N LEU A 160 7.86 14.90 16.67
CA LEU A 160 8.27 15.32 18.02
C LEU A 160 9.77 15.66 18.11
N ARG A 161 10.59 15.00 17.30
CA ARG A 161 12.05 15.17 17.26
C ARG A 161 12.52 15.19 15.81
N PRO A 162 12.40 16.34 15.13
CA PRO A 162 12.64 16.40 13.70
C PRO A 162 14.14 16.30 13.38
N ASN A 163 14.48 15.30 12.56
CA ASN A 163 15.79 15.14 11.91
C ASN A 163 15.54 15.07 10.40
N SER A 164 16.03 16.06 9.66
CA SER A 164 15.78 16.18 8.21
C SER A 164 16.40 15.03 7.40
N SER A 165 17.53 14.48 7.85
CA SER A 165 18.16 13.31 7.23
C SER A 165 17.28 12.07 7.34
N ASP A 166 16.77 11.81 8.55
CA ASP A 166 15.91 10.66 8.81
C ASP A 166 14.56 10.79 8.08
N LEU A 167 14.00 12.00 8.06
CA LEU A 167 12.75 12.30 7.37
C LEU A 167 12.86 12.03 5.85
N GLY A 168 13.95 12.48 5.23
CA GLY A 168 14.23 12.19 3.82
C GLY A 168 14.41 10.70 3.54
N ALA A 169 15.13 9.98 4.41
CA ALA A 169 15.33 8.54 4.28
C ALA A 169 14.01 7.74 4.39
N VAL A 170 13.16 8.09 5.37
CA VAL A 170 11.84 7.46 5.54
C VAL A 170 10.94 7.76 4.36
N GLN A 171 10.97 8.98 3.82
CA GLN A 171 10.22 9.34 2.62
C GLN A 171 10.68 8.52 1.41
N GLN A 172 11.99 8.35 1.21
CA GLN A 172 12.52 7.58 0.10
C GLN A 172 12.08 6.11 0.19
N LEU A 173 12.20 5.51 1.37
CA LEU A 173 11.77 4.13 1.61
C LEU A 173 10.27 3.92 1.38
N LEU A 174 9.45 4.96 1.61
CA LEU A 174 8.02 4.91 1.32
C LEU A 174 7.73 4.96 -0.19
N VAL A 175 8.55 5.71 -0.95
CA VAL A 175 8.43 5.86 -2.41
C VAL A 175 8.84 4.57 -3.12
N ASP A 176 9.86 3.89 -2.61
CA ASP A 176 10.35 2.64 -3.19
C ASP A 176 9.26 1.55 -3.11
N GLN A 177 8.82 1.05 -4.27
CA GLN A 177 7.81 0.00 -4.37
C GLN A 177 8.43 -1.33 -4.83
N PRO A 178 7.90 -2.48 -4.38
CA PRO A 178 8.25 -3.76 -4.97
C PRO A 178 7.83 -3.78 -6.46
N ASN A 179 8.71 -4.29 -7.32
CA ASN A 179 8.45 -4.41 -8.74
C ASN A 179 7.49 -5.58 -9.04
N ILE A 180 6.19 -5.37 -8.83
CA ILE A 180 5.15 -6.37 -9.13
C ILE A 180 4.69 -6.20 -10.58
N VAL A 181 5.04 -7.16 -11.44
CA VAL A 181 4.66 -7.16 -12.86
C VAL A 181 3.14 -7.31 -13.00
N LYS A 182 2.47 -6.30 -13.54
CA LYS A 182 1.00 -6.27 -13.70
C LYS A 182 0.48 -7.08 -14.89
N GLU A 183 1.39 -7.59 -15.73
CA GLU A 183 1.08 -8.17 -17.05
C GLU A 183 1.37 -9.67 -17.21
N GLU A 184 1.83 -10.39 -16.17
CA GLU A 184 1.98 -11.85 -16.25
C GLU A 184 0.62 -12.55 -16.29
N GLY A 185 -0.02 -12.55 -17.46
CA GLY A 185 -1.36 -13.08 -17.70
C GLY A 185 -1.91 -12.82 -19.10
N GLN A 186 -1.29 -11.96 -19.91
CA GLN A 186 -1.61 -11.87 -21.34
C GLN A 186 -0.89 -13.00 -22.09
N ILE A 187 -1.64 -14.07 -22.39
CA ILE A 187 -1.27 -14.97 -23.48
C ILE A 187 -1.29 -14.12 -24.75
N HIS A 188 -0.10 -13.80 -25.27
CA HIS A 188 0.05 -13.35 -26.65
C HIS A 188 -0.48 -14.48 -27.54
N VAL A 189 -1.68 -14.32 -28.09
CA VAL A 189 -2.17 -15.18 -29.17
C VAL A 189 -1.62 -14.54 -30.45
N PRO A 190 -0.61 -15.11 -31.11
CA PRO A 190 -0.16 -14.58 -32.39
C PRO A 190 -1.31 -14.68 -33.39
N PRO A 191 -1.47 -13.69 -34.29
CA PRO A 191 -2.48 -13.76 -35.34
C PRO A 191 -2.15 -14.96 -36.24
N MET A 192 -3.09 -15.88 -36.39
CA MET A 192 -2.99 -16.94 -37.39
C MET A 192 -3.05 -16.28 -38.77
N MET A 193 -1.98 -16.43 -39.55
CA MET A 193 -2.00 -16.31 -41.01
C MET A 193 -2.73 -17.50 -41.62
#